data_AF-A0A517MUX3-F1
#
_entry.id   AF-A0A517MUX3-F1
#
_cell.length_a   1.000
_cell.length_b   1.000
_cell.length_c   1.000
_cell.angle_alpha   90.00
_cell.angle_beta   90.00
_cell.angle_gamma   90.00
#
_symmetry.space_group_name_H-M   'P 1'
#
loop_
_entity.id
_entity.type
_entity.pdbx_description
1 polymer ?
#
loop_
_entity_poly.entity_id
_entity_poly.type
_entity_poly.pdbx_seq_one_letter_code
_entity_poly.pdbx_strand_id
1 'polypeptide(L)'
;MSPSQKESLFDHYRKSLAAADLKTTHQDSLICPLCWQETRFDDLSLEHIMPGSVGGKRCILTCTQCNNEHGSSFDSHLAQFQKLRDGFKGHGTIPAKLKVLGKEVVANVEWGDGYKNINIVGKASNPAEVSAMQDDAKAGNVGELNLTLLYGYNKNNFQTGLLRCAYLAVFKCFGYEYANHEVVQVIRRRICDSTLEHPRLESLIGELRDGSLPYRDSYVIVPGNVNGVEFFLVILLLRKETVTNQFVYMPVPVARCDEFCDMMERSSKDNDGKKLTIPHELVFT
;
A
#
# COMPACT_ATOMS: atom_id res chain seq x y z
N MET A 1 -5.17 17.14 14.58
CA MET A 1 -4.39 18.05 13.70
C MET A 1 -5.09 19.39 13.70
N SER A 2 -4.35 20.51 13.72
CA SER A 2 -4.92 21.85 13.89
C SER A 2 -5.52 22.38 12.58
N PRO A 3 -6.59 23.21 12.63
CA PRO A 3 -7.13 23.93 11.47
C PRO A 3 -6.06 24.62 10.62
N SER A 4 -5.00 25.13 11.26
CA SER A 4 -3.87 25.79 10.60
C SER A 4 -3.11 24.91 9.59
N GLN A 5 -3.08 23.59 9.76
CA GLN A 5 -2.41 22.69 8.80
C GLN A 5 -3.21 22.56 7.49
N LYS A 6 -4.54 22.47 7.59
CA LYS A 6 -5.44 22.33 6.43
C LYS A 6 -5.37 23.59 5.57
N GLU A 7 -5.43 24.77 6.18
CA GLU A 7 -5.31 26.06 5.50
C GLU A 7 -3.96 26.20 4.78
N SER A 8 -2.85 25.89 5.47
CA SER A 8 -1.51 25.97 4.87
C SER A 8 -1.36 25.05 3.64
N LEU A 9 -1.88 23.82 3.71
CA LEU A 9 -1.88 22.91 2.55
C LEU A 9 -2.79 23.42 1.44
N PHE A 10 -3.93 24.02 1.77
CA PHE A 10 -4.85 24.56 0.77
C PHE A 10 -4.20 25.69 -0.03
N ASP A 11 -3.56 26.64 0.65
CA ASP A 11 -2.83 27.74 0.00
C ASP A 11 -1.67 27.24 -0.86
N HIS A 12 -0.94 26.24 -0.38
CA HIS A 12 0.13 25.60 -1.13
C HIS A 12 -0.40 24.96 -2.43
N TYR A 13 -1.46 24.15 -2.33
CA TYR A 13 -2.03 23.49 -3.50
C TYR A 13 -2.77 24.44 -4.43
N ARG A 14 -3.32 25.56 -3.94
CA ARG A 14 -3.85 26.62 -4.81
C ARG A 14 -2.78 27.24 -5.70
N LYS A 15 -1.57 27.48 -5.15
CA LYS A 15 -0.44 27.99 -5.94
C LYS A 15 0.01 26.97 -6.98
N SER A 16 0.08 25.69 -6.60
CA SER A 16 0.42 24.61 -7.53
C SER A 16 -0.63 24.45 -8.65
N LEU A 17 -1.91 24.60 -8.33
CA LEU A 17 -3.01 24.54 -9.30
C LEU A 17 -2.88 25.66 -10.34
N ALA A 18 -2.58 26.88 -9.89
CA ALA A 18 -2.32 28.01 -10.78
C ALA A 18 -1.04 27.81 -11.63
N ALA A 19 0.03 27.25 -11.05
CA ALA A 19 1.26 26.96 -11.79
C ALA A 19 1.04 25.93 -12.92
N ALA A 20 0.11 24.99 -12.73
CA ALA A 20 -0.28 24.01 -13.74
C ALA A 20 -1.31 24.53 -14.76
N ASP A 21 -1.62 25.83 -14.76
CA ASP A 21 -2.67 26.49 -15.56
C ASP A 21 -4.06 25.82 -15.44
N LEU A 22 -4.33 25.23 -14.28
CA LEU A 22 -5.64 24.68 -13.94
C LEU A 22 -6.49 25.77 -13.28
N LYS A 23 -7.81 25.65 -13.43
CA LYS A 23 -8.77 26.60 -12.86
C LYS A 23 -9.89 25.85 -12.16
N THR A 24 -10.33 26.40 -11.04
CA THR A 24 -11.56 26.01 -10.36
C THR A 24 -12.64 27.04 -10.61
N THR A 25 -13.89 26.61 -10.56
CA THR A 25 -15.06 27.47 -10.65
C THR A 25 -15.18 28.37 -9.43
N HIS A 26 -14.84 27.84 -8.25
CA HIS A 26 -14.87 28.59 -7.00
C HIS A 26 -13.47 28.86 -6.44
N GLN A 27 -13.28 30.03 -5.82
CA GLN A 27 -11.99 30.45 -5.25
C GLN A 27 -11.59 29.63 -4.02
N ASP A 28 -12.58 29.10 -3.31
CA ASP A 28 -12.42 28.24 -2.14
C ASP A 28 -12.42 26.75 -2.51
N SER A 29 -12.11 26.41 -3.76
CA SER A 29 -12.02 25.02 -4.21
C SER A 29 -10.60 24.62 -4.60
N LEU A 30 -10.37 23.30 -4.58
CA LEU A 30 -9.23 22.62 -5.22
C LEU A 30 -9.74 21.47 -6.09
N ILE A 31 -8.91 20.95 -6.99
CA ILE A 31 -9.20 19.71 -7.72
C ILE A 31 -8.67 18.54 -6.88
N CYS A 32 -9.52 17.64 -6.40
CA CYS A 32 -9.04 16.48 -5.65
C CYS A 32 -8.02 15.68 -6.50
N PRO A 33 -6.80 15.42 -6.01
CA PRO A 33 -5.77 14.76 -6.82
C PRO A 33 -6.12 13.31 -7.16
N LEU A 34 -7.07 12.68 -6.44
CA LEU A 34 -7.49 11.31 -6.69
C LEU A 34 -8.61 11.23 -7.73
N CYS A 35 -9.79 11.78 -7.44
CA CYS A 35 -10.93 11.70 -8.37
C CYS A 35 -10.94 12.77 -9.48
N TRP A 36 -10.07 13.77 -9.39
CA TRP A 36 -10.00 14.91 -10.32
C TRP A 36 -11.28 15.75 -10.39
N GLN A 37 -12.07 15.75 -9.30
CA GLN A 37 -13.25 16.59 -9.16
C GLN A 37 -12.92 17.86 -8.38
N GLU A 38 -13.54 18.97 -8.76
CA GLU A 38 -13.49 20.20 -7.97
C GLU A 38 -14.18 19.98 -6.61
N THR A 39 -13.54 20.38 -5.52
CA THR A 39 -13.99 20.18 -4.14
C THR A 39 -13.76 21.45 -3.34
N ARG A 40 -14.81 21.93 -2.65
CA ARG A 40 -14.74 23.10 -1.77
C ARG A 40 -13.89 22.83 -0.54
N PHE A 41 -13.32 23.88 0.03
CA PHE A 41 -12.43 23.81 1.19
C PHE A 41 -13.04 23.02 2.35
N ASP A 42 -14.32 23.22 2.64
CA ASP A 42 -15.01 22.54 3.74
C ASP A 42 -15.10 21.02 3.54
N ASP A 43 -15.24 20.57 2.29
CA ASP A 43 -15.34 19.16 1.91
C ASP A 43 -13.98 18.48 1.72
N LEU A 44 -12.88 19.24 1.77
CA LEU A 44 -11.53 18.71 1.80
C LEU A 44 -11.18 18.15 3.18
N SER A 45 -10.38 17.09 3.21
CA SER A 45 -9.92 16.44 4.43
C SER A 45 -8.40 16.22 4.40
N LEU A 46 -7.80 16.12 5.59
CA LEU A 46 -6.40 15.71 5.72
C LEU A 46 -6.31 14.20 5.51
N GLU A 47 -5.76 13.79 4.38
CA GLU A 47 -5.56 12.38 4.04
C GLU A 47 -4.10 12.00 4.24
N HIS A 48 -3.86 10.91 4.97
CA HIS A 48 -2.52 10.40 5.14
C HIS A 48 -1.99 9.80 3.82
N ILE A 49 -0.76 10.16 3.45
CA ILE A 49 -0.08 9.57 2.28
C ILE A 49 0.12 8.07 2.49
N MET A 50 0.71 7.72 3.63
CA MET A 50 0.80 6.35 4.14
C MET A 50 -0.15 6.23 5.32
N PRO A 51 -0.91 5.14 5.48
CA PRO A 51 -1.84 5.03 6.60
C PRO A 51 -1.10 5.06 7.95
N GLY A 52 -1.71 5.73 8.95
CA GLY A 52 -1.14 5.77 10.30
C GLY A 52 -0.95 4.39 10.93
N SER A 53 -1.81 3.42 10.57
CA SER A 53 -1.75 2.02 11.01
C SER A 53 -0.50 1.26 10.55
N VAL A 54 0.24 1.79 9.57
CA VAL A 54 1.55 1.27 9.10
C VAL A 54 2.66 2.32 9.23
N GLY A 55 2.51 3.26 10.17
CA GLY A 55 3.56 4.21 10.55
C GLY A 55 3.57 5.51 9.76
N GLY A 56 2.56 5.79 8.94
CA GLY A 56 2.46 7.04 8.20
C GLY A 56 2.11 8.24 9.07
N LYS A 57 2.67 9.40 8.72
CA LYS A 57 2.52 10.66 9.48
C LYS A 57 2.26 11.89 8.62
N ARG A 58 2.56 11.81 7.33
CA ARG A 58 2.45 12.93 6.39
C ARG A 58 1.06 12.92 5.78
N CYS A 59 0.47 14.11 5.64
CA CYS A 59 -0.85 14.29 5.05
C CYS A 59 -0.82 15.26 3.87
N ILE A 60 -1.83 15.13 3.02
CA ILE A 60 -2.18 16.05 1.93
C ILE A 60 -3.67 16.41 2.02
N LEU A 61 -4.18 17.16 1.04
CA LEU A 61 -5.61 17.43 0.90
C LEU A 61 -6.21 16.61 -0.24
N THR A 62 -7.34 15.98 0.06
CA THR A 62 -8.21 15.27 -0.86
C THR A 62 -9.67 15.52 -0.47
N CYS A 63 -10.62 15.18 -1.33
CA CYS A 63 -12.02 15.22 -0.93
C CYS A 63 -12.33 14.16 0.12
N THR A 64 -13.25 14.46 1.03
CA THR A 64 -13.68 13.56 2.11
C THR A 64 -14.18 12.22 1.57
N GLN A 65 -14.83 12.22 0.41
CA GLN A 65 -15.29 11.00 -0.25
C GLN A 65 -14.11 10.05 -0.56
N CYS A 66 -13.11 10.50 -1.30
CA CYS A 66 -11.94 9.68 -1.64
C CYS A 66 -11.21 9.20 -0.38
N ASN A 67 -11.01 10.07 0.60
CA ASN A 67 -10.32 9.70 1.83
C ASN A 67 -11.04 8.54 2.56
N ASN A 68 -12.37 8.61 2.66
CA ASN A 68 -13.17 7.58 3.32
C ASN A 68 -13.24 6.27 2.51
N GLU A 69 -13.54 6.37 1.21
CA GLU A 69 -13.68 5.21 0.32
C GLU A 69 -12.35 4.48 0.14
N HIS A 70 -11.27 5.20 -0.16
CA HIS A 70 -9.96 4.61 -0.36
C HIS A 70 -9.35 4.11 0.96
N GLY A 71 -9.60 4.81 2.08
CA GLY A 71 -9.15 4.37 3.40
C GLY A 71 -9.72 3.00 3.78
N SER A 72 -11.02 2.79 3.58
CA SER A 72 -11.65 1.49 3.83
C SER A 72 -11.20 0.42 2.83
N SER A 73 -11.06 0.79 1.55
CA SER A 73 -10.79 -0.14 0.45
C SER A 73 -9.34 -0.57 0.31
N PHE A 74 -8.36 0.22 0.77
CA PHE A 74 -6.93 -0.03 0.53
C PHE A 74 -6.08 -0.02 1.81
N ASP A 75 -6.26 0.95 2.70
CA ASP A 75 -5.38 1.11 3.87
C ASP A 75 -5.45 -0.10 4.82
N SER A 76 -6.64 -0.70 4.92
CA SER A 76 -6.87 -1.93 5.66
C SER A 76 -5.99 -3.08 5.16
N HIS A 77 -5.81 -3.22 3.85
CA HIS A 77 -5.00 -4.27 3.24
C HIS A 77 -3.50 -4.06 3.48
N LEU A 78 -3.00 -2.82 3.49
CA LEU A 78 -1.63 -2.50 3.88
C LEU A 78 -1.36 -2.92 5.33
N ALA A 79 -2.29 -2.62 6.24
CA ALA A 79 -2.17 -2.94 7.66
C ALA A 79 -2.24 -4.45 7.94
N GLN A 80 -3.06 -5.20 7.19
CA GLN A 80 -3.19 -6.65 7.30
C GLN A 80 -1.98 -7.37 6.69
N PHE A 81 -1.49 -6.91 5.55
CA PHE A 81 -0.24 -7.41 4.97
C PHE A 81 0.92 -7.27 5.97
N GLN A 82 1.11 -6.09 6.56
CA GLN A 82 2.20 -5.88 7.52
C GLN A 82 2.02 -6.76 8.78
N LYS A 83 0.78 -6.91 9.28
CA LYS A 83 0.49 -7.79 10.42
C LYS A 83 0.84 -9.25 10.12
N LEU A 84 0.55 -9.71 8.90
CA LEU A 84 0.92 -11.06 8.46
C LEU A 84 2.45 -11.23 8.41
N ARG A 85 3.18 -10.24 7.87
CA ARG A 85 4.66 -10.25 7.82
C ARG A 85 5.27 -10.27 9.23
N ASP A 86 4.72 -9.47 10.14
CA ASP A 86 5.11 -9.46 11.55
C ASP A 86 4.87 -10.83 12.19
N GLY A 87 3.70 -11.45 11.94
CA GLY A 87 3.38 -12.79 12.42
C GLY A 87 4.37 -13.85 11.97
N PHE A 88 4.81 -13.82 10.70
CA PHE A 88 5.85 -14.74 10.19
C PHE A 88 7.24 -14.50 10.78
N LYS A 89 7.48 -13.32 11.35
CA LYS A 89 8.71 -12.98 12.10
C LYS A 89 8.56 -13.20 13.61
N GLY A 90 7.48 -13.83 14.05
CA GLY A 90 7.21 -14.13 15.46
C GLY A 90 6.61 -13.01 16.28
N HIS A 91 6.12 -11.95 15.62
CA HIS A 91 5.40 -10.89 16.28
C HIS A 91 3.88 -11.07 16.10
N GLY A 92 3.25 -11.66 17.12
CA GLY A 92 1.80 -11.91 17.16
C GLY A 92 1.39 -13.24 16.54
N THR A 93 0.13 -13.34 16.12
CA THR A 93 -0.46 -14.59 15.59
C THR A 93 -1.01 -14.41 14.18
N ILE A 94 -0.89 -15.46 13.37
CA ILE A 94 -1.49 -15.54 12.03
C ILE A 94 -2.83 -16.28 12.15
N PRO A 95 -3.96 -15.65 11.80
CA PRO A 95 -5.25 -16.34 11.83
C PRO A 95 -5.27 -17.45 10.76
N ALA A 96 -5.86 -18.58 11.11
CA ALA A 96 -5.92 -19.75 10.25
C ALA A 96 -7.23 -20.52 10.45
N LYS A 97 -7.51 -21.41 9.50
CA LYS A 97 -8.51 -22.47 9.63
C LYS A 97 -7.78 -23.81 9.67
N LEU A 98 -8.16 -24.65 10.62
CA LEU A 98 -7.65 -26.00 10.76
C LEU A 98 -8.77 -26.98 10.43
N LYS A 99 -8.54 -27.84 9.44
CA LYS A 99 -9.46 -28.89 9.05
C LYS A 99 -8.88 -30.27 9.37
N VAL A 100 -9.63 -31.05 10.14
CA VAL A 100 -9.25 -32.42 10.58
C VAL A 100 -10.46 -33.33 10.40
N LEU A 101 -10.28 -34.42 9.64
CA LEU A 101 -11.35 -35.42 9.39
C LEU A 101 -12.69 -34.79 8.97
N GLY A 102 -12.63 -33.74 8.14
CA GLY A 102 -13.80 -33.02 7.63
C GLY A 102 -14.35 -31.89 8.53
N LYS A 103 -13.90 -31.79 9.79
CA LYS A 103 -14.31 -30.77 10.77
C LYS A 103 -13.41 -29.53 10.65
N GLU A 104 -13.96 -28.32 10.78
CA GLU A 104 -13.21 -27.07 10.61
C GLU A 104 -13.28 -26.21 11.87
N VAL A 105 -12.12 -25.80 12.38
CA VAL A 105 -12.03 -24.87 13.53
C VAL A 105 -11.17 -23.66 13.19
N VAL A 106 -11.46 -22.55 13.84
CA VAL A 106 -10.65 -21.34 13.77
C VAL A 106 -9.43 -21.53 14.67
N ALA A 107 -8.25 -21.24 14.14
CA ALA A 107 -7.00 -21.35 14.86
C ALA A 107 -6.15 -20.09 14.70
N ASN A 108 -5.20 -19.92 15.60
CA ASN A 108 -4.12 -18.95 15.52
C ASN A 108 -2.81 -19.72 15.40
N VAL A 109 -1.96 -19.32 14.47
CA VAL A 109 -0.61 -19.85 14.31
C VAL A 109 0.38 -18.86 14.91
N GLU A 110 1.16 -19.33 15.86
CA GLU A 110 2.34 -18.63 16.36
C GLU A 110 3.57 -19.17 15.64
N TRP A 111 4.40 -18.27 15.15
CA TRP A 111 5.58 -18.61 14.36
C TRP A 111 6.83 -18.16 15.09
N GLY A 112 7.54 -19.05 15.76
CA GLY A 112 8.75 -18.70 16.50
C GLY A 112 10.01 -19.33 15.91
N ASP A 113 11.16 -18.96 16.49
CA ASP A 113 12.44 -19.55 16.13
C ASP A 113 12.47 -21.02 16.53
N GLY A 114 12.33 -21.90 15.53
CA GLY A 114 12.35 -23.36 15.70
C GLY A 114 11.04 -24.00 16.14
N TYR A 115 9.95 -23.23 16.31
CA TYR A 115 8.64 -23.79 16.67
C TYR A 115 7.49 -23.15 15.88
N LYS A 116 6.41 -23.92 15.74
CA LYS A 116 5.14 -23.45 15.17
C LYS A 116 4.03 -24.01 16.03
N ASN A 117 3.33 -23.14 16.75
CA ASN A 117 2.21 -23.55 17.61
C ASN A 117 0.89 -23.22 16.92
N ILE A 118 -0.04 -24.17 16.95
CA ILE A 118 -1.40 -23.99 16.42
C ILE A 118 -2.35 -24.01 17.62
N ASN A 119 -2.94 -22.85 17.91
CA ASN A 119 -3.84 -22.65 19.04
C ASN A 119 -5.28 -22.55 18.52
N ILE A 120 -6.13 -23.52 18.84
CA ILE A 120 -7.56 -23.50 18.47
C ILE A 120 -8.27 -22.38 19.25
N VAL A 121 -8.96 -21.51 18.54
CA VAL A 121 -9.73 -20.40 19.12
C VAL A 121 -11.13 -20.90 19.44
N GLY A 122 -11.31 -21.46 20.63
CA GLY A 122 -12.55 -22.13 21.04
C GLY A 122 -13.81 -21.25 20.96
N LYS A 123 -13.71 -19.94 21.24
CA LYS A 123 -14.86 -19.02 21.17
C LYS A 123 -15.32 -18.70 19.74
N ALA A 124 -14.45 -18.87 18.75
CA ALA A 124 -14.72 -18.59 17.34
C ALA A 124 -14.99 -19.88 16.54
N SER A 125 -15.00 -21.03 17.21
CA SER A 125 -15.18 -22.35 16.62
C SER A 125 -16.43 -23.01 17.17
N ASN A 126 -17.01 -23.95 16.43
CA ASN A 126 -18.12 -24.76 16.92
C ASN A 126 -17.62 -25.67 18.08
N PRO A 127 -18.13 -25.53 19.32
CA PRO A 127 -17.65 -26.31 20.46
C PRO A 127 -17.76 -27.83 20.26
N ALA A 128 -18.78 -28.29 19.54
CA ALA A 128 -18.95 -29.72 19.23
C ALA A 128 -17.84 -30.24 18.31
N GLU A 129 -17.44 -29.44 17.31
CA GLU A 129 -16.33 -29.80 16.41
C GLU A 129 -14.98 -29.75 17.11
N VAL A 130 -14.77 -28.79 18.03
CA VAL A 130 -13.57 -28.72 18.86
C VAL A 130 -13.44 -29.97 19.74
N SER A 131 -14.51 -30.36 20.45
CA SER A 131 -14.49 -31.56 21.31
C SER A 131 -14.21 -32.81 20.48
N ALA A 132 -14.94 -32.99 19.37
CA ALA A 132 -14.78 -34.15 18.53
C ALA A 132 -13.37 -34.24 17.90
N MET A 133 -12.76 -33.10 17.56
CA MET A 133 -11.37 -33.03 17.08
C MET A 133 -10.37 -33.41 18.17
N GLN A 134 -10.60 -32.99 19.43
CA GLN A 134 -9.77 -33.39 20.56
C GLN A 134 -9.84 -34.89 20.83
N ASP A 135 -11.03 -35.48 20.72
CA ASP A 135 -11.25 -36.91 20.92
C ASP A 135 -10.58 -37.73 19.81
N ASP A 136 -10.71 -37.32 18.54
CA ASP A 136 -10.01 -37.96 17.41
C ASP A 136 -8.48 -37.88 17.57
N ALA A 137 -7.96 -36.74 18.02
CA ALA A 137 -6.52 -36.56 18.27
C ALA A 137 -6.02 -37.46 19.41
N LYS A 138 -6.76 -37.55 20.52
CA LYS A 138 -6.43 -38.43 21.66
C LYS A 138 -6.47 -39.91 21.27
N ALA A 139 -7.40 -40.28 20.40
CA ALA A 139 -7.55 -41.64 19.90
C ALA A 139 -6.49 -42.03 18.86
N GLY A 140 -5.65 -41.09 18.41
CA GLY A 140 -4.64 -41.35 17.38
C GLY A 140 -5.21 -41.48 15.96
N ASN A 141 -6.44 -41.01 15.73
CA ASN A 141 -7.14 -41.13 14.44
C ASN A 141 -6.75 -40.03 13.44
N VAL A 142 -5.92 -39.07 13.84
CA VAL A 142 -5.52 -37.91 13.04
C VAL A 142 -4.27 -38.24 12.23
N GLY A 143 -4.47 -38.62 10.96
CA GLY A 143 -3.37 -38.86 10.02
C GLY A 143 -2.92 -37.62 9.22
N GLU A 144 -3.80 -36.63 9.06
CA GLU A 144 -3.56 -35.44 8.25
C GLU A 144 -4.20 -34.20 8.88
N LEU A 145 -3.50 -33.07 8.79
CA LEU A 145 -3.96 -31.76 9.22
C LEU A 145 -3.94 -30.80 8.03
N ASN A 146 -5.08 -30.23 7.68
CA ASN A 146 -5.19 -29.23 6.63
C ASN A 146 -5.22 -27.83 7.26
N LEU A 147 -4.15 -27.06 7.09
CA LEU A 147 -4.01 -25.71 7.63
C LEU A 147 -4.12 -24.67 6.52
N THR A 148 -5.12 -23.80 6.62
CA THR A 148 -5.32 -22.67 5.70
C THR A 148 -5.03 -21.37 6.43
N LEU A 149 -3.96 -20.67 6.03
CA LEU A 149 -3.64 -19.34 6.57
C LEU A 149 -4.58 -18.28 5.98
N LEU A 150 -5.14 -17.45 6.85
CA LEU A 150 -6.05 -16.36 6.47
C LEU A 150 -5.24 -15.06 6.39
N TYR A 151 -4.80 -14.69 5.19
CA TYR A 151 -3.96 -13.51 5.02
C TYR A 151 -4.67 -12.19 5.32
N GLY A 152 -6.00 -12.16 5.26
CA GLY A 152 -6.79 -10.97 5.62
C GLY A 152 -6.61 -9.78 4.68
N TYR A 153 -5.94 -9.97 3.53
CA TYR A 153 -5.81 -8.95 2.51
C TYR A 153 -6.01 -9.50 1.09
N ASN A 154 -6.42 -8.62 0.18
CA ASN A 154 -6.51 -8.90 -1.25
C ASN A 154 -5.27 -8.32 -1.95
N LYS A 155 -4.60 -9.12 -2.79
CA LYS A 155 -3.34 -8.71 -3.46
C LYS A 155 -3.52 -7.45 -4.32
N ASN A 156 -4.59 -7.39 -5.11
CA ASN A 156 -4.87 -6.25 -5.98
C ASN A 156 -5.11 -4.98 -5.14
N ASN A 157 -5.95 -5.06 -4.10
CA ASN A 157 -6.21 -3.91 -3.23
C ASN A 157 -4.97 -3.46 -2.44
N PHE A 158 -4.13 -4.41 -2.01
CA PHE A 158 -2.83 -4.10 -1.39
C PHE A 158 -1.93 -3.34 -2.36
N GLN A 159 -1.79 -3.83 -3.59
CA GLN A 159 -0.98 -3.19 -4.63
C GLN A 159 -1.54 -1.81 -5.04
N THR A 160 -2.86 -1.68 -5.20
CA THR A 160 -3.51 -0.38 -5.43
C THR A 160 -3.27 0.57 -4.26
N GLY A 161 -3.29 0.07 -3.03
CA GLY A 161 -2.92 0.85 -1.84
C GLY A 161 -1.49 1.39 -1.90
N LEU A 162 -0.52 0.55 -2.29
CA LEU A 162 0.87 0.99 -2.50
C LEU A 162 0.98 2.03 -3.62
N LEU A 163 0.32 1.78 -4.77
CA LEU A 163 0.31 2.72 -5.89
C LEU A 163 -0.28 4.07 -5.51
N ARG A 164 -1.40 4.09 -4.74
CA ARG A 164 -1.99 5.30 -4.17
C ARG A 164 -0.99 6.01 -3.27
N CYS A 165 -0.37 5.31 -2.32
CA CYS A 165 0.59 5.94 -1.40
C CYS A 165 1.76 6.57 -2.16
N ALA A 166 2.29 5.88 -3.17
CA ALA A 166 3.37 6.39 -4.01
C ALA A 166 2.94 7.60 -4.85
N TYR A 167 1.75 7.55 -5.46
CA TYR A 167 1.17 8.68 -6.17
C TYR A 167 1.02 9.92 -5.27
N LEU A 168 0.46 9.76 -4.07
CA LEU A 168 0.29 10.86 -3.13
C LEU A 168 1.63 11.40 -2.59
N ALA A 169 2.65 10.55 -2.46
CA ALA A 169 4.00 10.97 -2.08
C ALA A 169 4.62 11.89 -3.13
N VAL A 170 4.55 11.50 -4.41
CA VAL A 170 5.06 12.32 -5.52
C VAL A 170 4.22 13.59 -5.71
N PHE A 171 2.88 13.49 -5.60
CA PHE A 171 1.99 14.65 -5.64
C PHE A 171 2.31 15.67 -4.53
N LYS A 172 2.66 15.23 -3.32
CA LYS A 172 3.06 16.16 -2.26
C LYS A 172 4.30 16.98 -2.64
N CYS A 173 5.22 16.44 -3.43
CA CYS A 173 6.45 17.13 -3.84
C CYS A 173 6.21 18.09 -5.02
N PHE A 174 5.40 17.70 -6.00
CA PHE A 174 5.30 18.40 -7.29
C PHE A 174 3.90 18.95 -7.62
N GLY A 175 2.91 18.64 -6.78
CA GLY A 175 1.53 19.11 -6.89
C GLY A 175 0.88 18.83 -8.26
N TYR A 176 0.12 19.80 -8.76
CA TYR A 176 -0.68 19.65 -9.96
C TYR A 176 0.11 19.60 -11.26
N GLU A 177 1.33 20.16 -11.31
CA GLU A 177 2.19 20.03 -12.50
C GLU A 177 2.50 18.56 -12.78
N TYR A 178 2.75 17.78 -11.72
CA TYR A 178 2.86 16.33 -11.81
C TYR A 178 1.51 15.68 -12.11
N ALA A 179 0.48 15.95 -11.31
CA ALA A 179 -0.79 15.23 -11.43
C ALA A 179 -1.52 15.47 -12.76
N ASN A 180 -1.34 16.62 -13.40
CA ASN A 180 -2.01 16.97 -14.65
C ASN A 180 -1.42 16.26 -15.88
N HIS A 181 -0.21 15.72 -15.79
CA HIS A 181 0.45 15.09 -16.93
C HIS A 181 -0.26 13.78 -17.34
N GLU A 182 -0.34 13.51 -18.65
CA GLU A 182 -1.11 12.39 -19.22
C GLU A 182 -0.72 11.02 -18.65
N VAL A 183 0.58 10.71 -18.59
CA VAL A 183 1.07 9.45 -18.01
C VAL A 183 0.67 9.29 -16.53
N VAL A 184 0.65 10.39 -15.77
CA VAL A 184 0.28 10.37 -14.35
C VAL A 184 -1.24 10.20 -14.21
N GLN A 185 -2.03 10.78 -15.11
CA GLN A 185 -3.47 10.58 -15.17
C GLN A 185 -3.84 9.12 -15.43
N VAL A 186 -3.03 8.36 -16.19
CA VAL A 186 -3.21 6.90 -16.34
C VAL A 186 -3.03 6.18 -15.00
N ILE A 187 -1.98 6.51 -14.24
CA ILE A 187 -1.78 5.96 -12.89
C ILE A 187 -2.95 6.30 -11.95
N ARG A 188 -3.38 7.57 -11.95
CA ARG A 188 -4.51 8.04 -11.14
C ARG A 188 -5.80 7.28 -11.47
N ARG A 189 -6.13 7.11 -12.75
CA ARG A 189 -7.30 6.32 -13.18
C ARG A 189 -7.21 4.88 -12.69
N ARG A 190 -6.02 4.26 -12.76
CA ARG A 190 -5.79 2.90 -12.24
C ARG A 190 -6.01 2.77 -10.73
N ILE A 191 -5.73 3.83 -9.97
CA ILE A 191 -6.02 3.87 -8.52
C ILE A 191 -7.54 3.91 -8.27
N CYS A 192 -8.27 4.73 -9.02
CA CYS A 192 -9.71 4.92 -8.85
C CYS A 192 -10.57 3.79 -9.45
N ASP A 193 -10.04 3.05 -10.42
CA ASP A 193 -10.76 1.95 -11.08
C ASP A 193 -9.93 0.67 -11.05
N SER A 194 -10.31 -0.21 -10.13
CA SER A 194 -9.65 -1.50 -9.93
C SER A 194 -9.90 -2.50 -11.07
N THR A 195 -10.87 -2.24 -11.96
CA THR A 195 -11.20 -3.09 -13.10
C THR A 195 -10.28 -2.90 -14.29
N LEU A 196 -9.54 -1.78 -14.34
CA LEU A 196 -8.57 -1.52 -15.42
C LEU A 196 -7.42 -2.53 -15.39
N GLU A 197 -7.10 -3.14 -16.53
CA GLU A 197 -5.99 -4.09 -16.62
C GLU A 197 -4.63 -3.41 -16.71
N HIS A 198 -4.59 -2.19 -17.24
CA HIS A 198 -3.36 -1.43 -17.48
C HIS A 198 -3.32 -0.10 -16.71
N PRO A 199 -2.13 0.30 -16.21
CA PRO A 199 -0.90 -0.50 -16.16
C PRO A 199 -1.03 -1.67 -15.19
N ARG A 200 -0.27 -2.73 -15.48
CA ARG A 200 -0.23 -3.94 -14.63
C ARG A 200 0.45 -3.61 -13.31
N LEU A 201 -0.24 -3.78 -12.19
CA LEU A 201 0.32 -3.43 -10.88
C LEU A 201 1.60 -4.20 -10.55
N GLU A 202 1.70 -5.45 -11.02
CA GLU A 202 2.86 -6.32 -10.82
C GLU A 202 4.13 -5.84 -11.56
N SER A 203 4.00 -4.99 -12.59
CA SER A 203 5.17 -4.41 -13.24
C SER A 203 5.67 -3.14 -12.55
N LEU A 204 4.80 -2.47 -11.79
CA LEU A 204 5.14 -1.22 -11.11
C LEU A 204 5.64 -1.42 -9.69
N ILE A 205 5.31 -2.55 -9.06
CA ILE A 205 5.46 -2.75 -7.61
C ILE A 205 6.38 -3.93 -7.34
N GLY A 206 7.31 -3.74 -6.40
CA GLY A 206 8.13 -4.83 -5.88
C GLY A 206 8.52 -4.66 -4.42
N GLU A 207 9.29 -5.62 -3.92
CA GLU A 207 9.78 -5.64 -2.55
C GLU A 207 11.29 -5.44 -2.54
N LEU A 208 11.78 -4.54 -1.68
CA LEU A 208 13.20 -4.41 -1.41
C LEU A 208 13.58 -5.35 -0.25
N ARG A 209 14.23 -6.47 -0.59
CA ARG A 209 14.78 -7.41 0.38
C ARG A 209 16.15 -6.94 0.84
N ASP A 210 16.43 -7.08 2.14
CA ASP A 210 17.75 -6.82 2.74
C ASP A 210 18.33 -5.42 2.50
N GLY A 211 17.61 -4.39 2.98
CA GLY A 211 18.10 -3.01 3.00
C GLY A 211 17.68 -2.28 4.27
N SER A 212 18.64 -1.83 5.07
CA SER A 212 18.39 -0.85 6.12
C SER A 212 18.42 0.54 5.50
N LEU A 213 17.26 1.14 5.35
CA LEU A 213 17.16 2.54 4.97
C LEU A 213 17.26 3.41 6.24
N PRO A 214 18.23 4.33 6.35
CA PRO A 214 18.43 5.14 7.56
C PRO A 214 17.36 6.23 7.72
N TYR A 215 16.31 6.22 6.91
CA TYR A 215 15.29 7.24 6.86
C TYR A 215 14.21 7.00 7.93
N ARG A 216 13.80 8.09 8.60
CA ARG A 216 12.75 8.08 9.62
C ARG A 216 11.34 8.25 9.04
N ASP A 217 11.24 8.80 7.84
CA ASP A 217 9.95 8.96 7.17
C ASP A 217 9.38 7.61 6.70
N SER A 218 8.09 7.61 6.39
CA SER A 218 7.33 6.44 5.94
C SER A 218 7.49 6.15 4.46
N TYR A 219 8.15 7.03 3.71
CA TYR A 219 8.49 6.83 2.31
C TYR A 219 9.75 7.63 1.93
N VAL A 220 10.35 7.27 0.79
CA VAL A 220 11.49 7.92 0.14
C VAL A 220 11.23 7.94 -1.37
N ILE A 221 11.60 9.02 -2.05
CA ILE A 221 11.49 9.14 -3.50
C ILE A 221 12.90 9.27 -4.08
N VAL A 222 13.23 8.44 -5.07
CA VAL A 222 14.55 8.45 -5.74
C VAL A 222 14.33 8.58 -7.25
N PRO A 223 14.95 9.52 -7.95
CA PRO A 223 14.92 9.54 -9.40
C PRO A 223 15.75 8.36 -9.93
N GLY A 224 15.26 7.73 -10.99
CA GLY A 224 15.91 6.62 -11.65
C GLY A 224 15.76 6.72 -13.16
N ASN A 225 16.63 6.01 -13.87
CA ASN A 225 16.59 5.89 -15.32
C ASN A 225 16.88 4.43 -15.68
N VAL A 226 16.07 3.86 -16.56
CA VAL A 226 16.35 2.57 -17.18
C VAL A 226 16.14 2.71 -18.67
N ASN A 227 17.20 2.46 -19.45
CA ASN A 227 17.17 2.54 -20.92
C ASN A 227 16.60 3.86 -21.46
N GLY A 228 16.91 4.99 -20.82
CA GLY A 228 16.43 6.31 -21.24
C GLY A 228 15.09 6.72 -20.64
N VAL A 229 14.34 5.80 -20.03
CA VAL A 229 13.06 6.11 -19.37
C VAL A 229 13.31 6.57 -17.94
N GLU A 230 12.98 7.83 -17.67
CA GLU A 230 13.06 8.44 -16.35
C GLU A 230 11.83 8.10 -15.49
N PHE A 231 12.08 7.78 -14.22
CA PHE A 231 11.03 7.45 -13.25
C PHE A 231 11.41 7.93 -11.84
N PHE A 232 10.41 8.00 -10.97
CA PHE A 232 10.58 8.07 -9.54
C PHE A 232 10.41 6.67 -8.94
N LEU A 233 11.44 6.15 -8.28
CA LEU A 233 11.34 4.98 -7.41
C LEU A 233 10.87 5.43 -6.04
N VAL A 234 9.61 5.18 -5.73
CA VAL A 234 9.04 5.51 -4.42
C VAL A 234 9.13 4.29 -3.52
N ILE A 235 9.97 4.37 -2.50
CA ILE A 235 10.13 3.32 -1.50
C ILE A 235 9.24 3.63 -0.32
N LEU A 236 8.30 2.73 -0.02
CA LEU A 236 7.33 2.81 1.05
C LEU A 236 7.77 1.91 2.20
N LEU A 237 7.85 2.47 3.41
CA LEU A 237 8.29 1.80 4.61
C LEU A 237 7.07 1.50 5.49
N LEU A 238 6.55 0.28 5.38
CA LEU A 238 5.42 -0.17 6.20
C LEU A 238 5.96 -0.58 7.56
N ARG A 239 5.58 0.15 8.62
CA ARG A 239 6.12 -0.05 9.97
C ARG A 239 5.03 -0.45 10.95
N LYS A 240 5.27 -1.57 11.63
CA LYS A 240 4.58 -2.01 12.85
C LYS A 240 5.61 -2.59 13.81
N GLU A 241 5.54 -3.88 14.14
CA GLU A 241 6.54 -4.57 14.95
C GLU A 241 7.83 -4.74 14.16
N THR A 242 7.70 -4.97 12.85
CA THR A 242 8.81 -4.98 11.91
C THR A 242 8.61 -3.95 10.81
N VAL A 243 9.64 -3.77 9.97
CA VAL A 243 9.59 -2.90 8.80
C VAL A 243 9.64 -3.77 7.54
N THR A 244 8.72 -3.50 6.62
CA THR A 244 8.75 -4.04 5.26
C THR A 244 8.90 -2.90 4.26
N ASN A 245 9.83 -3.05 3.32
CA ASN A 245 10.10 -2.06 2.29
C ASN A 245 9.46 -2.50 0.98
N GLN A 246 8.48 -1.74 0.50
CA GLN A 246 7.90 -1.91 -0.83
C GLN A 246 8.41 -0.78 -1.71
N PHE A 247 8.54 -0.99 -3.01
CA PHE A 247 8.83 0.08 -3.96
C PHE A 247 7.77 0.14 -5.05
N VAL A 248 7.56 1.34 -5.57
CA VAL A 248 6.65 1.62 -6.68
C VAL A 248 7.37 2.50 -7.69
N TYR A 249 7.38 2.07 -8.95
CA TYR A 249 7.79 2.93 -10.06
C TYR A 249 6.67 3.92 -10.40
N MET A 250 6.99 5.20 -10.32
CA MET A 250 6.11 6.29 -10.72
C MET A 250 6.74 7.03 -11.90
N PRO A 251 5.97 7.43 -12.91
CA PRO A 251 6.53 8.08 -14.10
C PRO A 251 7.02 9.50 -13.78
N VAL A 252 8.11 9.95 -14.42
CA VAL A 252 8.40 11.39 -14.50
C VAL A 252 7.50 12.00 -15.59
N PRO A 253 6.90 13.19 -15.37
CA PRO A 253 6.00 13.87 -16.33
C PRO A 253 6.74 14.47 -17.55
N VAL A 254 7.61 13.66 -18.15
CA VAL A 254 8.27 13.86 -19.46
C VAL A 254 8.18 12.62 -20.33
N ALA A 255 7.89 11.45 -19.73
CA ALA A 255 7.77 10.18 -20.43
C ALA A 255 6.42 10.07 -21.16
N ARG A 256 6.44 9.42 -22.33
CA ARG A 256 5.21 8.93 -22.95
C ARG A 256 4.65 7.76 -22.14
N CYS A 257 3.33 7.64 -22.12
CA CYS A 257 2.69 6.63 -21.28
C CYS A 257 2.99 5.19 -21.71
N ASP A 258 2.98 4.93 -23.01
CA ASP A 258 3.31 3.63 -23.60
C ASP A 258 4.75 3.24 -23.25
N GLU A 259 5.70 4.15 -23.46
CA GLU A 259 7.11 3.92 -23.20
C GLU A 259 7.39 3.60 -21.72
N PHE A 260 6.80 4.35 -20.79
CA PHE A 260 6.95 4.09 -19.35
C PHE A 260 6.37 2.72 -18.97
N CYS A 261 5.13 2.42 -19.37
CA CYS A 261 4.47 1.18 -18.97
C CYS A 261 5.19 -0.05 -19.55
N ASP A 262 5.55 -0.01 -20.84
CA ASP A 262 6.29 -1.09 -21.50
C ASP A 262 7.66 -1.32 -20.87
N MET A 263 8.37 -0.24 -20.52
CA MET A 263 9.68 -0.34 -19.88
C MET A 263 9.59 -0.96 -18.49
N MET A 264 8.60 -0.58 -17.69
CA MET A 264 8.41 -1.17 -16.36
C MET A 264 8.00 -2.64 -16.43
N GLU A 265 7.18 -3.02 -17.43
CA GLU A 265 6.85 -4.43 -17.68
C GLU A 265 8.07 -5.28 -18.06
N ARG A 266 9.01 -4.74 -18.83
CA ARG A 266 10.29 -5.41 -19.12
C ARG A 266 11.19 -5.44 -17.90
N SER A 267 11.36 -4.30 -17.23
CA SER A 267 12.23 -4.14 -16.07
C SER A 267 11.83 -5.01 -14.89
N SER A 268 10.53 -5.21 -14.65
CA SER A 268 10.03 -6.10 -13.58
C SER A 268 10.48 -7.55 -13.81
N LYS A 269 10.46 -8.03 -15.06
CA LYS A 269 10.95 -9.37 -15.41
C LYS A 269 12.46 -9.49 -15.27
N ASP A 270 13.19 -8.45 -15.68
CA ASP A 270 14.66 -8.49 -15.72
C ASP A 270 15.30 -8.31 -14.34
N ASN A 271 14.61 -7.71 -13.38
CA ASN A 271 15.17 -7.34 -12.07
C ASN A 271 14.70 -8.21 -10.91
N ASP A 272 13.91 -9.26 -11.16
CA ASP A 272 13.53 -10.20 -10.11
C ASP A 272 14.78 -10.85 -9.48
N GLY A 273 14.88 -10.79 -8.15
CA GLY A 273 16.01 -11.30 -7.38
C GLY A 273 17.32 -10.50 -7.46
N LYS A 274 17.36 -9.33 -8.13
CA LYS A 274 18.58 -8.50 -8.22
C LYS A 274 18.72 -7.54 -7.03
N LYS A 275 19.97 -7.23 -6.66
CA LYS A 275 20.31 -6.21 -5.66
C LYS A 275 20.24 -4.82 -6.29
N LEU A 276 19.60 -3.87 -5.59
CA LEU A 276 19.52 -2.48 -6.00
C LEU A 276 20.32 -1.60 -5.03
N THR A 277 21.16 -0.72 -5.56
CA THR A 277 21.92 0.26 -4.77
C THR A 277 21.25 1.63 -4.92
N ILE A 278 20.91 2.25 -3.79
CA ILE A 278 20.24 3.56 -3.77
C ILE A 278 21.27 4.63 -3.41
N PRO A 279 21.62 5.55 -4.33
CA PRO A 279 22.49 6.67 -4.02
C PRO A 279 21.80 7.61 -3.03
N HIS A 280 22.48 7.96 -1.94
CA HIS A 280 21.91 8.77 -0.85
C HIS A 280 21.65 10.21 -1.26
N GLU A 281 22.45 10.74 -2.17
CA GLU A 281 22.42 12.11 -2.68
C GLU A 281 21.21 12.43 -3.56
N LEU A 282 20.48 11.40 -4.03
CA LEU A 282 19.31 11.57 -4.92
C LEU A 282 17.97 11.41 -4.19
N VAL A 283 17.95 11.39 -2.85
CA VAL A 283 16.74 11.11 -2.07
C VAL A 283 15.93 12.37 -1.78
N PHE A 284 14.65 12.35 -2.17
CA PHE A 284 13.62 13.31 -1.74
C PHE A 284 12.73 12.70 -0.63
N THR A 285 12.31 13.52 0.35
CA THR A 285 11.44 13.13 1.49
C THR A 285 10.28 14.10 1.68
#